data_AF-A0A1D2M8J4-F1
#
_entry.id   AF-A0A1D2M8J4-F1
#
_cell.length_a   1.000
_cell.length_b   1.000
_cell.length_c   1.000
_cell.angle_alpha   90.00
_cell.angle_beta   90.00
_cell.angle_gamma   90.00
#
_symmetry.space_group_name_H-M   'P 1'
#
loop_
_entity.id
_entity.type
_entity.pdbx_description
1 polymer ?
#
loop_
_entity_poly.entity_id
_entity_poly.type
_entity_poly.pdbx_seq_one_letter_code
_entity_poly.pdbx_strand_id
1 'polypeptide(L)'
;MEHLDVSLAEGLPDTVLEVILSKVPEEDILNCGLVCRTWKDLITRKSLWKIRFEDKGIPWDEVPKHVRDKAAGWMILFAHLRHRILSKNFIRNPSGHSQFDGWTIFANDGHEWLVEQVPEGCNPLPAPLPTSPFFGRNDEYSCFVTSFEWCSKYYFIDLWRDGLTPGLLELMLPFKIKCSQLYTVRFDCGGVFNWELRLLNSQEQIITKYKPPTFELPATRDWKTAEYSFQFGSEDEELLQDLRYIVFIHEGKDTQWWAGHFGMKFARSCVTFECLENEPEESDRVERLSEFGEAGGRNTLVERRRSYNNMYYHPEYEYEDDDEPGHDPYAGDEQDVN
;
A
#
# COMPACT_ATOMS: atom_id res chain seq x y z
N MET A 1 -28.88 16.40 -27.15
CA MET A 1 -27.44 16.14 -27.28
C MET A 1 -26.94 17.17 -28.28
N GLU A 2 -26.54 18.34 -27.79
CA GLU A 2 -25.98 19.39 -28.65
C GLU A 2 -24.65 18.87 -29.21
N HIS A 3 -24.53 18.85 -30.53
CA HIS A 3 -23.26 18.61 -31.19
C HIS A 3 -22.33 19.75 -30.80
N LEU A 4 -21.37 19.49 -29.90
CA LEU A 4 -20.21 20.36 -29.72
C LEU A 4 -19.55 20.53 -31.09
N ASP A 5 -19.59 21.75 -31.62
CA ASP A 5 -18.98 22.11 -32.88
C ASP A 5 -17.46 22.01 -32.75
N VAL A 6 -16.92 20.88 -33.24
CA VAL A 6 -15.49 20.55 -33.14
C VAL A 6 -14.61 21.55 -33.90
N SER A 7 -15.20 22.34 -34.82
CA SER A 7 -14.50 23.33 -35.63
C SER A 7 -13.90 24.48 -34.81
N LEU A 8 -14.46 24.79 -33.63
CA LEU A 8 -13.93 25.84 -32.76
C LEU A 8 -12.59 25.45 -32.11
N ALA A 9 -12.39 24.15 -31.85
CA ALA A 9 -11.16 23.65 -31.25
C ALA A 9 -10.01 23.56 -32.27
N GLU A 10 -10.31 23.41 -33.57
CA GLU A 10 -9.30 23.30 -34.63
C GLU A 10 -8.59 24.63 -34.95
N GLY A 11 -9.16 25.77 -34.53
CA GLY A 11 -8.58 27.10 -34.75
C GLY A 11 -7.80 27.70 -33.58
N LEU A 12 -7.77 27.04 -32.42
CA LEU A 12 -7.09 27.55 -31.23
C LEU A 12 -5.59 27.19 -31.23
N PRO A 13 -4.70 28.08 -30.75
CA PRO A 13 -3.30 27.73 -30.55
C PRO A 13 -3.14 26.56 -29.55
N ASP A 14 -2.17 25.68 -29.81
CA ASP A 14 -1.83 24.54 -28.94
C ASP A 14 -1.67 24.94 -27.46
N THR A 15 -1.08 26.11 -27.19
CA THR A 15 -0.89 26.60 -25.82
C THR A 15 -2.21 26.86 -25.09
N VAL A 16 -3.25 27.30 -25.81
CA VAL A 16 -4.60 27.48 -25.25
C VAL A 16 -5.25 26.13 -25.02
N LEU A 17 -5.08 25.19 -25.95
CA LEU A 17 -5.60 23.83 -25.82
C LEU A 17 -4.96 23.09 -24.63
N GLU A 18 -3.66 23.26 -24.37
CA GLU A 18 -3.00 22.68 -23.19
C GLU A 18 -3.59 23.24 -21.88
N VAL A 19 -3.88 24.54 -21.82
CA VAL A 19 -4.53 25.14 -20.64
C VAL A 19 -5.94 24.58 -20.44
N ILE A 20 -6.71 24.40 -21.53
CA ILE A 20 -8.04 23.76 -21.46
C ILE A 20 -7.91 22.32 -20.94
N LEU A 21 -7.00 21.53 -21.53
CA LEU A 21 -6.73 20.15 -21.12
C LEU A 21 -6.18 20.07 -19.69
N SER A 22 -5.49 21.09 -19.18
CA SER A 22 -4.99 21.11 -17.79
C SER A 22 -6.11 21.15 -16.77
N LYS A 23 -7.29 21.67 -17.15
CA LYS A 23 -8.48 21.76 -16.27
C LYS A 23 -9.38 20.53 -16.31
N VAL A 24 -9.14 19.60 -17.23
CA VAL A 24 -9.91 18.34 -17.32
C VAL A 24 -9.61 17.46 -16.09
N PRO A 25 -10.63 16.80 -15.49
CA PRO A 25 -10.41 15.82 -14.42
C PRO A 25 -9.44 14.71 -14.84
N GLU A 26 -8.69 14.16 -13.88
CA GLU A 26 -7.72 13.09 -14.17
C GLU A 26 -8.36 11.81 -14.71
N GLU A 27 -9.63 11.59 -14.39
CA GLU A 27 -10.40 10.42 -14.83
C GLU A 27 -10.71 10.49 -16.33
N ASP A 28 -10.77 11.70 -16.88
CA ASP A 28 -11.21 11.97 -18.25
C ASP A 28 -10.08 12.36 -19.19
N ILE A 29 -8.92 12.79 -18.67
CA ILE A 29 -7.83 13.31 -19.51
C ILE A 29 -7.33 12.30 -20.54
N LEU A 30 -7.37 11.00 -20.25
CA LEU A 30 -7.00 9.97 -21.23
C LEU A 30 -8.08 9.80 -22.31
N ASN A 31 -9.36 9.97 -21.96
CA ASN A 31 -10.48 9.93 -22.90
C ASN A 31 -10.42 11.12 -23.88
N CYS A 32 -9.89 12.27 -23.46
CA CYS A 32 -9.61 13.41 -24.33
C CYS A 32 -8.68 13.03 -25.51
N GLY A 33 -7.79 12.06 -25.33
CA GLY A 33 -6.91 11.57 -26.41
C GLY A 33 -7.65 10.78 -27.50
N LEU A 34 -8.88 10.38 -27.26
CA LEU A 34 -9.74 9.68 -28.22
C LEU A 34 -10.55 10.65 -29.11
N VAL A 35 -10.58 11.94 -28.76
CA VAL A 35 -11.36 12.97 -29.48
C VAL A 35 -10.77 13.23 -30.85
N CYS A 36 -9.47 13.57 -30.93
CA CYS A 36 -8.76 13.78 -32.19
C CYS A 36 -7.24 13.62 -32.02
N ARG A 37 -6.52 13.60 -33.15
CA ARG A 37 -5.05 13.44 -33.15
C ARG A 37 -4.35 14.58 -32.43
N THR A 38 -4.80 15.82 -32.64
CA THR A 38 -4.23 17.01 -31.96
C THR A 38 -4.30 16.86 -30.45
N TRP A 39 -5.45 16.45 -29.90
CA TRP A 39 -5.62 16.27 -28.46
C TRP A 39 -4.75 15.14 -27.93
N LYS A 40 -4.68 14.02 -28.66
CA LYS A 40 -3.76 12.93 -28.34
C LYS A 40 -2.31 13.43 -28.27
N ASP A 41 -1.86 14.16 -29.28
CA ASP A 41 -0.50 14.68 -29.34
C ASP A 41 -0.21 15.61 -28.15
N LEU A 42 -1.13 16.52 -27.82
CA LEU A 42 -1.03 17.43 -26.67
C LEU A 42 -0.92 16.68 -25.34
N ILE A 43 -1.71 15.61 -25.16
CA ILE A 43 -1.66 14.77 -23.95
C ILE A 43 -0.30 14.10 -23.77
N THR A 44 0.40 13.77 -24.86
CA THR A 44 1.74 13.19 -24.76
C THR A 44 2.84 14.21 -24.45
N ARG A 45 2.55 15.53 -24.47
CA ARG A 45 3.56 16.58 -24.26
C ARG A 45 3.84 16.82 -22.79
N LYS A 46 5.14 16.99 -22.47
CA LYS A 46 5.61 17.31 -21.11
C LYS A 46 5.08 18.65 -20.59
N SER A 47 4.85 19.62 -21.47
CA SER A 47 4.30 20.95 -21.14
C SER A 47 2.95 20.85 -20.44
N LEU A 48 2.01 20.05 -20.97
CA LEU A 48 0.71 19.82 -20.36
C LEU A 48 0.85 19.30 -18.92
N TRP A 49 1.65 18.25 -18.71
CA TRP A 49 1.82 17.64 -17.39
C TRP A 49 2.48 18.59 -16.40
N LYS A 50 3.43 19.42 -16.86
CA LYS A 50 4.03 20.44 -16.00
C LYS A 50 2.99 21.41 -15.47
N ILE A 51 2.09 21.91 -16.33
CA ILE A 51 0.96 22.78 -15.92
C ILE A 51 0.07 22.06 -14.90
N ARG A 52 -0.27 20.78 -15.15
CA ARG A 52 -1.12 19.99 -14.24
C ARG A 52 -0.48 19.74 -12.87
N PHE A 53 0.83 19.50 -12.83
CA PHE A 53 1.57 19.36 -11.57
C PHE A 53 1.56 20.67 -10.78
N GLU A 54 1.83 21.79 -11.45
CA GLU A 54 1.80 23.14 -10.87
C GLU A 54 0.40 23.48 -10.32
N ASP A 55 -0.66 23.22 -11.10
CA ASP A 55 -2.06 23.42 -10.69
C ASP A 55 -2.43 22.62 -9.43
N LYS A 56 -1.78 21.47 -9.19
CA LYS A 56 -1.98 20.62 -8.00
C LYS A 56 -1.02 20.91 -6.85
N GLY A 57 -0.10 21.84 -7.01
CA GLY A 57 0.96 22.10 -6.02
C GLY A 57 1.91 20.92 -5.82
N ILE A 58 2.02 20.03 -6.81
CA ILE A 58 2.96 18.91 -6.79
C ILE A 58 4.29 19.39 -7.37
N PRO A 59 5.42 19.29 -6.63
CA PRO A 59 6.72 19.65 -7.16
C PRO A 59 7.08 18.83 -8.41
N TRP A 60 7.38 19.52 -9.50
CA TRP A 60 7.71 18.91 -10.79
C TRP A 60 8.94 17.97 -10.75
N ASP A 61 9.82 18.18 -9.78
CA ASP A 61 11.06 17.42 -9.60
C ASP A 61 10.90 16.18 -8.70
N GLU A 62 9.70 15.91 -8.15
CA GLU A 62 9.41 14.61 -7.52
C GLU A 62 9.50 13.45 -8.53
N VAL A 63 9.28 13.73 -9.81
CA VAL A 63 9.54 12.77 -10.89
C VAL A 63 10.92 13.08 -11.47
N PRO A 64 11.88 12.14 -11.39
CA PRO A 64 13.24 12.38 -11.87
C PRO A 64 13.28 12.81 -13.34
N LYS A 65 14.27 13.65 -13.70
CA LYS A 65 14.41 14.15 -15.08
C LYS A 65 14.51 13.02 -16.10
N HIS A 66 15.30 11.98 -15.82
CA HIS A 66 15.46 10.84 -16.71
C HIS A 66 14.13 10.11 -16.97
N VAL A 67 13.21 10.07 -16.00
CA VAL A 67 11.85 9.52 -16.16
C VAL A 67 10.96 10.44 -17.00
N ARG A 68 10.98 11.74 -16.69
CA ARG A 68 10.19 12.75 -17.42
C ARG A 68 10.55 12.80 -18.91
N ASP A 69 11.82 12.56 -19.23
CA ASP A 69 12.35 12.64 -20.58
C ASP A 69 12.22 11.33 -21.40
N LYS A 70 11.75 10.22 -20.79
CA LYS A 70 11.54 8.95 -21.51
C LYS A 70 10.49 9.07 -22.61
N ALA A 71 10.65 8.23 -23.65
CA ALA A 71 9.56 7.91 -24.55
C ALA A 71 8.37 7.37 -23.71
N ALA A 72 7.16 7.90 -23.95
CA ALA A 72 5.97 7.62 -23.14
C ALA A 72 6.06 7.97 -21.63
N GLY A 73 7.05 8.77 -21.19
CA GLY A 73 7.17 9.22 -19.80
C GLY A 73 5.96 10.01 -19.29
N TRP A 74 5.13 10.54 -20.20
CA TRP A 74 3.84 11.16 -19.89
C TRP A 74 2.86 10.21 -19.16
N MET A 75 2.94 8.91 -19.38
CA MET A 75 2.12 7.91 -18.66
C MET A 75 2.56 7.79 -17.19
N ILE A 76 3.86 7.90 -16.94
CA ILE A 76 4.42 7.92 -15.58
C ILE A 76 4.04 9.22 -14.87
N LEU A 77 4.10 10.36 -15.58
CA LEU A 77 3.63 11.65 -15.08
C LEU A 77 2.13 11.61 -14.71
N PHE A 78 1.30 11.04 -15.58
CA PHE A 78 -0.12 10.82 -15.30
C PHE A 78 -0.33 9.98 -14.03
N ALA A 79 0.29 8.81 -13.97
CA ALA A 79 0.14 7.89 -12.84
C ALA A 79 0.68 8.50 -11.53
N HIS A 80 1.78 9.26 -11.60
CA HIS A 80 2.32 9.96 -10.44
C HIS A 80 1.43 11.11 -9.96
N LEU A 81 0.86 11.89 -10.88
CA LEU A 81 -0.09 12.96 -10.53
C LEU A 81 -1.32 12.39 -9.82
N ARG A 82 -1.85 11.27 -10.31
CA ARG A 82 -3.07 10.63 -9.79
C ARG A 82 -2.83 9.83 -8.50
N HIS A 83 -1.76 9.03 -8.46
CA HIS A 83 -1.55 8.01 -7.41
C HIS A 83 -0.32 8.24 -6.55
N ARG A 84 0.50 9.28 -6.82
CA ARG A 84 1.72 9.64 -6.09
C ARG A 84 2.73 8.48 -6.01
N ILE A 85 2.82 7.69 -7.08
CA ILE A 85 3.54 6.39 -7.11
C ILE A 85 5.03 6.45 -6.73
N LEU A 86 5.67 7.62 -6.81
CA LEU A 86 7.10 7.82 -6.47
C LEU A 86 7.31 8.61 -5.16
N SER A 87 6.24 9.08 -4.51
CA SER A 87 6.33 9.98 -3.36
C SER A 87 5.37 9.61 -2.22
N LYS A 88 4.87 8.36 -2.20
CA LYS A 88 4.07 7.82 -1.10
C LYS A 88 4.67 6.54 -0.53
N ASN A 89 4.40 6.29 0.75
CA ASN A 89 4.52 4.98 1.35
C ASN A 89 3.28 4.14 0.98
N PHE A 90 3.49 2.92 0.50
CA PHE A 90 2.40 2.00 0.16
C PHE A 90 1.80 1.30 1.39
N ILE A 91 2.43 1.45 2.56
CA ILE A 91 1.88 1.08 3.87
C ILE A 91 1.23 2.31 4.52
N ARG A 92 -0.08 2.28 4.73
CA ARG A 92 -0.86 3.45 5.22
C ARG A 92 -0.82 3.67 6.72
N ASN A 93 -0.68 2.58 7.49
CA ASN A 93 -0.63 2.61 8.96
C ASN A 93 0.72 2.03 9.43
N PRO A 94 1.84 2.70 9.14
CA PRO A 94 3.18 2.12 9.30
C PRO A 94 3.65 2.05 10.75
N SER A 95 3.02 2.81 11.65
CA SER A 95 3.40 2.93 13.07
C SER A 95 2.28 2.54 14.06
N GLY A 96 1.10 2.18 13.58
CA GLY A 96 -0.01 1.72 14.43
C GLY A 96 -0.92 2.83 14.96
N HIS A 97 -0.81 4.06 14.44
CA HIS A 97 -1.64 5.19 14.87
C HIS A 97 -3.14 4.93 14.72
N SER A 98 -3.52 4.06 13.77
CA SER A 98 -4.89 3.56 13.57
C SER A 98 -5.03 2.09 13.98
N GLN A 99 -4.44 1.72 15.13
CA GLN A 99 -4.40 0.34 15.62
C GLN A 99 -3.78 -0.59 14.56
N PHE A 100 -4.48 -1.65 14.15
CA PHE A 100 -4.04 -2.59 13.12
C PHE A 100 -4.70 -2.37 11.75
N ASP A 101 -5.29 -1.19 11.49
CA ASP A 101 -5.92 -0.93 10.19
C ASP A 101 -4.95 -1.20 9.02
N GLY A 102 -5.44 -1.92 8.01
CA GLY A 102 -4.68 -2.42 6.86
C GLY A 102 -3.73 -3.62 7.14
N TRP A 103 -3.44 -3.94 8.40
CA TRP A 103 -2.62 -5.11 8.77
C TRP A 103 -3.48 -6.34 9.02
N THR A 104 -2.99 -7.51 8.61
CA THR A 104 -3.59 -8.79 8.97
C THR A 104 -2.68 -9.52 9.95
N ILE A 105 -3.21 -9.82 11.13
CA ILE A 105 -2.52 -10.62 12.15
C ILE A 105 -2.82 -12.10 11.88
N PHE A 106 -1.79 -12.94 11.85
CA PHE A 106 -1.93 -14.38 11.59
C PHE A 106 -1.26 -15.26 12.66
N ALA A 107 -0.42 -14.67 13.52
CA ALA A 107 -0.02 -15.26 14.79
C ALA A 107 -0.05 -14.16 15.86
N ASN A 108 -0.64 -14.45 17.02
CA ASN A 108 -0.90 -13.46 18.05
C ASN A 108 -0.78 -14.10 19.44
N ASP A 109 0.34 -14.78 19.69
CA ASP A 109 0.51 -15.53 20.93
C ASP A 109 0.86 -14.62 22.13
N GLY A 110 0.93 -15.20 23.32
CA GLY A 110 1.23 -14.47 24.55
C GLY A 110 0.11 -13.53 24.96
N HIS A 111 0.43 -12.26 25.24
CA HIS A 111 -0.55 -11.18 25.46
C HIS A 111 -0.90 -10.42 24.18
N GLU A 112 -0.67 -11.03 23.02
CA GLU A 112 -1.01 -10.47 21.71
C GLU A 112 -0.18 -9.22 21.34
N TRP A 113 -0.39 -8.74 20.11
CA TRP A 113 0.09 -7.45 19.65
C TRP A 113 -0.62 -6.31 20.40
N LEU A 114 0.15 -5.30 20.80
CA LEU A 114 -0.38 -4.04 21.29
C LEU A 114 0.16 -2.88 20.45
N VAL A 115 -0.58 -1.78 20.40
CA VAL A 115 -0.08 -0.49 19.95
C VAL A 115 0.21 0.38 21.16
N GLU A 116 1.46 0.82 21.28
CA GLU A 116 1.85 1.87 22.20
C GLU A 116 1.70 3.23 21.53
N GLN A 117 1.01 4.17 22.19
CA GLN A 117 0.86 5.54 21.69
C GLN A 117 2.15 6.36 21.76
N VAL A 118 3.03 6.00 22.71
CA VAL A 118 4.41 6.48 22.86
C VAL A 118 5.26 5.27 23.22
N PRO A 119 6.43 5.04 22.59
CA PRO A 119 7.18 3.82 22.81
C PRO A 119 7.72 3.76 24.24
N GLU A 120 7.39 2.70 24.97
CA GLU A 120 7.78 2.54 26.37
C GLU A 120 9.11 1.79 26.53
N GLY A 121 9.95 2.23 27.47
CA GLY A 121 11.20 1.52 27.77
C GLY A 121 12.28 1.59 26.67
N CYS A 122 12.13 2.49 25.69
CA CYS A 122 13.15 2.81 24.71
C CYS A 122 13.24 4.33 24.51
N ASN A 123 14.17 4.79 23.66
CA ASN A 123 14.20 6.20 23.28
C ASN A 123 12.94 6.55 22.46
N PRO A 124 12.49 7.81 22.47
CA PRO A 124 11.45 8.27 21.54
C PRO A 124 11.83 7.93 20.09
N LEU A 125 10.83 7.80 19.23
CA LEU A 125 11.09 7.64 17.80
C LEU A 125 12.02 8.75 17.31
N PRO A 126 13.06 8.43 16.51
CA PRO A 126 13.96 9.43 15.97
C PRO A 126 13.14 10.52 15.29
N ALA A 127 13.53 11.79 15.47
CA ALA A 127 12.85 12.91 14.83
C ALA A 127 12.61 12.56 13.35
N PRO A 128 11.40 12.80 12.82
CA PRO A 128 11.15 12.55 11.41
C PRO A 128 12.23 13.25 10.60
N LEU A 129 12.78 12.56 9.59
CA LEU A 129 13.67 13.23 8.66
C LEU A 129 12.92 14.47 8.15
N PRO A 130 13.50 15.68 8.23
CA PRO A 130 12.77 16.96 8.08
C PRO A 130 12.03 17.14 6.74
N THR A 131 12.11 16.17 5.83
CA THR A 131 11.55 16.16 4.49
C THR A 131 11.04 14.80 4.01
N SER A 132 10.91 13.75 4.86
CA SER A 132 10.44 12.45 4.36
C SER A 132 8.96 12.54 3.97
N PRO A 133 8.58 12.45 2.67
CA PRO A 133 7.19 12.52 2.25
C PRO A 133 6.40 11.24 2.64
N PHE A 134 7.08 10.25 3.21
CA PHE A 134 6.57 8.89 3.39
C PHE A 134 5.92 8.66 4.75
N PHE A 135 6.13 9.53 5.74
CA PHE A 135 5.57 9.41 7.08
C PHE A 135 4.87 10.71 7.47
N GLY A 136 3.61 10.60 7.89
CA GLY A 136 2.85 11.74 8.35
C GLY A 136 3.07 12.03 9.84
N ARG A 137 2.48 13.14 10.32
CA ARG A 137 2.52 13.54 11.73
C ARG A 137 2.06 12.42 12.69
N ASN A 138 1.10 11.60 12.26
CA ASN A 138 0.56 10.52 13.07
C ASN A 138 1.54 9.33 13.22
N ASP A 139 2.55 9.23 12.36
CA ASP A 139 3.55 8.16 12.36
C ASP A 139 4.77 8.46 13.25
N GLU A 140 4.74 9.60 13.94
CA GLU A 140 5.86 10.11 14.76
C GLU A 140 5.91 9.55 16.17
N TYR A 141 4.79 9.03 16.71
CA TYR A 141 4.67 8.75 18.13
C TYR A 141 4.34 7.29 18.46
N SER A 142 3.61 6.57 17.62
CA SER A 142 3.15 5.22 17.93
C SER A 142 4.12 4.13 17.48
N CYS A 143 4.04 2.96 18.11
CA CYS A 143 4.65 1.74 17.59
C CYS A 143 3.80 0.50 17.92
N PHE A 144 3.96 -0.53 17.11
CA PHE A 144 3.50 -1.89 17.45
C PHE A 144 4.49 -2.52 18.42
N VAL A 145 4.01 -3.28 19.41
CA VAL A 145 4.85 -4.04 20.34
C VAL A 145 4.37 -5.49 20.46
N THR A 146 5.30 -6.43 20.44
CA THR A 146 5.02 -7.87 20.60
C THR A 146 5.07 -8.30 22.06
N SER A 147 4.51 -9.48 22.33
CA SER A 147 4.56 -10.12 23.64
C SER A 147 5.79 -11.05 23.78
N PHE A 148 5.71 -12.01 24.71
CA PHE A 148 6.75 -13.00 25.03
C PHE A 148 6.74 -14.22 24.10
N GLU A 149 5.66 -14.43 23.36
CA GLU A 149 5.58 -15.40 22.27
C GLU A 149 5.47 -14.70 20.91
N TRP A 150 5.56 -15.48 19.83
CA TRP A 150 5.55 -14.93 18.48
C TRP A 150 4.26 -14.16 18.18
N CYS A 151 4.42 -12.89 17.86
CA CYS A 151 3.37 -12.08 17.27
C CYS A 151 3.78 -11.75 15.83
N SER A 152 2.93 -12.08 14.86
CA SER A 152 3.21 -11.97 13.42
C SER A 152 2.06 -11.31 12.68
N LYS A 153 2.37 -10.32 11.86
CA LYS A 153 1.39 -9.61 11.01
C LYS A 153 1.97 -9.27 9.66
N TYR A 154 1.09 -9.11 8.67
CA TYR A 154 1.48 -8.70 7.32
C TYR A 154 0.64 -7.55 6.79
N TYR A 155 1.22 -6.78 5.87
CA TYR A 155 0.54 -5.79 5.07
C TYR A 155 0.55 -6.25 3.60
N PHE A 156 -0.61 -6.14 2.95
CA PHE A 156 -0.83 -6.66 1.59
C PHE A 156 -1.09 -5.51 0.62
N ILE A 157 -0.16 -5.28 -0.31
CA ILE A 157 -0.20 -4.16 -1.26
C ILE A 157 -0.65 -4.69 -2.63
N ASP A 158 -1.68 -4.09 -3.22
CA ASP A 158 -2.12 -4.34 -4.60
C ASP A 158 -1.59 -3.21 -5.50
N LEU A 159 -0.54 -3.52 -6.25
CA LEU A 159 0.15 -2.56 -7.11
C LEU A 159 -0.76 -2.02 -8.21
N TRP A 160 -1.58 -2.88 -8.80
CA TRP A 160 -2.46 -2.49 -9.90
C TRP A 160 -3.55 -1.53 -9.42
N ARG A 161 -4.11 -1.77 -8.23
CA ARG A 161 -5.06 -0.84 -7.61
C ARG A 161 -4.44 0.53 -7.31
N ASP A 162 -3.14 0.57 -7.01
CA ASP A 162 -2.38 1.79 -6.79
C ASP A 162 -1.82 2.42 -8.09
N GLY A 163 -2.23 1.92 -9.27
CA GLY A 163 -1.89 2.46 -10.58
C GLY A 163 -0.59 1.91 -11.19
N LEU A 164 0.13 1.04 -10.48
CA LEU A 164 1.34 0.37 -10.94
C LEU A 164 0.98 -0.90 -11.72
N THR A 165 0.42 -0.71 -12.92
CA THR A 165 0.11 -1.80 -13.86
C THR A 165 1.38 -2.34 -14.51
N PRO A 166 1.36 -3.55 -15.10
CA PRO A 166 2.53 -4.13 -15.76
C PRO A 166 3.19 -3.21 -16.78
N GLY A 167 2.39 -2.63 -17.70
CA GLY A 167 2.90 -1.70 -18.70
C GLY A 167 3.45 -0.40 -18.10
N LEU A 168 2.97 0.04 -16.93
CA LEU A 168 3.57 1.19 -16.25
C LEU A 168 4.90 0.82 -15.57
N LEU A 169 4.97 -0.34 -14.92
CA LEU A 169 6.20 -0.85 -14.32
C LEU A 169 7.30 -1.05 -15.36
N GLU A 170 6.94 -1.56 -16.54
CA GLU A 170 7.84 -1.69 -17.70
C GLU A 170 8.37 -0.32 -18.15
N LEU A 171 7.51 0.70 -18.30
CA LEU A 171 7.95 2.06 -18.61
C LEU A 171 8.85 2.68 -17.52
N MET A 172 8.70 2.25 -16.27
CA MET A 172 9.50 2.71 -15.15
C MET A 172 10.93 2.13 -15.15
N LEU A 173 11.18 0.97 -15.77
CA LEU A 173 12.48 0.30 -15.79
C LEU A 173 13.66 1.21 -16.24
N PRO A 174 14.82 1.17 -15.57
CA PRO A 174 15.11 0.40 -14.36
C PRO A 174 14.53 1.07 -13.10
N PHE A 175 14.14 0.30 -12.10
CA PHE A 175 13.63 0.81 -10.82
C PHE A 175 13.92 -0.13 -9.66
N LYS A 176 13.73 0.34 -8.43
CA LYS A 176 13.75 -0.52 -7.23
C LYS A 176 12.54 -0.31 -6.33
N ILE A 177 12.10 -1.40 -5.71
CA ILE A 177 11.12 -1.41 -4.62
C ILE A 177 11.91 -1.40 -3.32
N LYS A 178 11.94 -0.26 -2.63
CA LYS A 178 12.58 -0.15 -1.32
C LYS A 178 11.62 -0.56 -0.23
N CYS A 179 12.10 -1.41 0.66
CA CYS A 179 11.41 -1.83 1.86
C CYS A 179 12.25 -1.51 3.08
N SER A 180 11.65 -0.93 4.12
CA SER A 180 12.32 -0.72 5.39
C SER A 180 11.42 -0.94 6.60
N GLN A 181 12.05 -1.31 7.71
CA GLN A 181 11.41 -1.51 9.01
C GLN A 181 12.23 -0.82 10.09
N LEU A 182 11.64 0.13 10.81
CA LEU A 182 12.24 0.65 12.03
C LEU A 182 11.87 -0.24 13.21
N TYR A 183 12.85 -0.68 14.00
CA TYR A 183 12.62 -1.59 15.11
C TYR A 183 13.50 -1.28 16.31
N THR A 184 13.05 -1.69 17.49
CA THR A 184 13.84 -1.65 18.74
C THR A 184 13.29 -2.66 19.75
N VAL A 185 13.87 -2.68 20.94
CA VAL A 185 13.42 -3.43 22.13
C VAL A 185 13.47 -2.50 23.33
N ARG A 186 13.24 -3.04 24.54
CA ARG A 186 13.33 -2.26 25.77
C ARG A 186 14.75 -2.26 26.34
N PHE A 187 15.01 -1.31 27.24
CA PHE A 187 16.27 -1.22 27.98
C PHE A 187 16.52 -2.40 28.93
N ASP A 188 15.48 -3.11 29.33
CA ASP A 188 15.49 -4.19 30.33
C ASP A 188 15.24 -5.59 29.73
N CYS A 189 14.85 -5.67 28.45
CA CYS A 189 14.57 -6.94 27.78
C CYS A 189 14.97 -6.89 26.30
N GLY A 190 15.63 -7.94 25.83
CA GLY A 190 15.92 -8.12 24.41
C GLY A 190 14.72 -8.69 23.65
N GLY A 191 14.89 -8.90 22.36
CA GLY A 191 13.85 -9.46 21.50
C GLY A 191 14.41 -10.22 20.31
N VAL A 192 13.56 -11.03 19.70
CA VAL A 192 13.85 -11.78 18.49
C VAL A 192 13.06 -11.17 17.35
N PHE A 193 13.73 -10.79 16.26
CA PHE A 193 13.10 -10.19 15.08
C PHE A 193 13.24 -11.09 13.86
N ASN A 194 12.13 -11.28 13.14
CA ASN A 194 12.12 -11.83 11.80
C ASN A 194 11.23 -10.97 10.88
N TRP A 195 11.60 -10.90 9.60
CA TRP A 195 10.77 -10.28 8.57
C TRP A 195 10.93 -11.01 7.25
N GLU A 196 9.89 -10.93 6.43
CA GLU A 196 9.86 -11.54 5.11
C GLU A 196 9.13 -10.61 4.15
N LEU A 197 9.73 -10.39 2.99
CA LEU A 197 9.15 -9.59 1.92
C LEU A 197 8.90 -10.52 0.74
N ARG A 198 7.70 -10.48 0.17
CA ARG A 198 7.33 -11.35 -0.95
C ARG A 198 6.77 -10.52 -2.08
N LEU A 199 7.16 -10.86 -3.31
CA LEU A 199 6.53 -10.38 -4.54
C LEU A 199 5.68 -11.50 -5.12
N LEU A 200 4.43 -11.22 -5.42
CA LEU A 200 3.45 -12.24 -5.82
C LEU A 200 2.79 -11.89 -7.14
N ASN A 201 2.39 -12.94 -7.86
CA ASN A 201 1.61 -12.81 -9.08
C ASN A 201 0.11 -12.63 -8.83
N SER A 202 -0.66 -12.49 -9.91
CA SER A 202 -2.12 -12.29 -9.82
C SER A 202 -2.90 -13.44 -9.17
N GLN A 203 -2.32 -14.64 -9.11
CA GLN A 203 -2.83 -15.85 -8.44
C GLN A 203 -2.33 -15.97 -6.99
N GLU A 204 -1.69 -14.92 -6.45
CA GLU A 204 -1.08 -14.91 -5.11
C GLU A 204 0.05 -15.95 -4.93
N GLN A 205 0.67 -16.40 -6.03
CA GLN A 205 1.86 -17.24 -5.98
C GLN A 205 3.12 -16.38 -5.84
N ILE A 206 4.07 -16.84 -5.04
CA ILE A 206 5.33 -16.12 -4.81
C ILE A 206 6.20 -16.19 -6.07
N ILE A 207 6.54 -15.02 -6.62
CA ILE A 207 7.51 -14.85 -7.71
C ILE A 207 8.93 -14.87 -7.13
N THR A 208 9.13 -14.09 -6.08
CA THR A 208 10.38 -14.00 -5.34
C THR A 208 10.11 -13.60 -3.89
N LYS A 209 11.11 -13.81 -3.02
CA LYS A 209 11.04 -13.40 -1.63
C LYS A 209 12.42 -13.05 -1.08
N TYR A 210 12.42 -12.14 -0.13
CA TYR A 210 13.55 -11.89 0.75
C TYR A 210 13.19 -12.36 2.16
N LYS A 211 14.02 -13.26 2.71
CA LYS A 211 13.89 -13.78 4.06
C LYS A 211 15.28 -13.95 4.68
N PRO A 212 15.80 -12.93 5.39
CA PRO A 212 17.07 -13.06 6.08
C PRO A 212 16.92 -14.01 7.29
N PRO A 213 18.04 -14.49 7.86
CA PRO A 213 18.00 -15.21 9.12
C PRO A 213 17.32 -14.38 10.21
N THR A 214 16.53 -15.04 11.04
CA THR A 214 16.05 -14.48 12.31
C THR A 214 17.23 -14.01 13.13
N PHE A 215 17.14 -12.84 13.75
CA PHE A 215 18.20 -12.33 14.59
C PHE A 215 17.69 -11.84 15.93
N GLU A 216 18.55 -11.96 16.94
CA GLU A 216 18.28 -11.51 18.30
C GLU A 216 18.89 -10.12 18.52
N LEU A 217 18.09 -9.23 19.12
CA LEU A 217 18.52 -7.90 19.53
C LEU A 217 18.65 -7.88 21.07
N PRO A 218 19.86 -7.68 21.61
CA PRO A 218 20.04 -7.45 23.04
C PRO A 218 19.28 -6.21 23.52
N ALA A 219 18.96 -6.16 24.81
CA ALA A 219 18.30 -5.02 25.42
C ALA A 219 19.03 -3.71 25.08
N THR A 220 18.27 -2.74 24.60
CA THR A 220 18.78 -1.44 24.16
C THR A 220 17.66 -0.40 24.24
N ARG A 221 17.98 0.87 24.04
CA ARG A 221 17.01 1.95 23.86
C ARG A 221 16.96 2.47 22.44
N ASP A 222 17.92 2.07 21.60
CA ASP A 222 18.14 2.69 20.31
C ASP A 222 17.32 2.03 19.21
N TRP A 223 16.73 2.87 18.37
CA TRP A 223 16.04 2.43 17.15
C TRP A 223 17.05 2.08 16.06
N LYS A 224 16.78 1.00 15.35
CA LYS A 224 17.54 0.54 14.19
C LYS A 224 16.62 0.38 13.00
N THR A 225 17.19 0.41 11.79
CA THR A 225 16.46 0.20 10.55
C THR A 225 16.96 -1.06 9.86
N ALA A 226 16.04 -1.94 9.48
CA ALA A 226 16.30 -3.01 8.53
C ALA A 226 15.84 -2.54 7.15
N GLU A 227 16.63 -2.80 6.12
CA GLU A 227 16.37 -2.33 4.76
C GLU A 227 16.66 -3.43 3.75
N TYR A 228 15.86 -3.48 2.70
CA TYR A 228 16.08 -4.35 1.55
C TYR A 228 15.45 -3.69 0.32
N SER A 229 16.00 -3.96 -0.87
CA SER A 229 15.44 -3.47 -2.13
C SER A 229 15.42 -4.55 -3.19
N PHE A 230 14.27 -4.74 -3.82
CA PHE A 230 14.17 -5.51 -5.06
C PHE A 230 14.51 -4.60 -6.23
N GLN A 231 15.52 -4.92 -7.04
CA GLN A 231 15.92 -4.11 -8.19
C GLN A 231 15.51 -4.79 -9.50
N PHE A 232 14.98 -3.99 -10.42
CA PHE A 232 14.48 -4.43 -11.72
C PHE A 232 15.18 -3.67 -12.85
N GLY A 233 15.68 -4.43 -13.82
CA GLY A 233 16.33 -3.95 -15.03
C GLY A 233 15.54 -4.30 -16.29
N SER A 234 16.09 -3.94 -17.44
CA SER A 234 15.49 -4.19 -18.76
C SER A 234 15.23 -5.67 -19.09
N GLU A 235 15.87 -6.61 -18.39
CA GLU A 235 15.66 -8.05 -18.62
C GLU A 235 14.49 -8.63 -17.80
N ASP A 236 13.91 -7.85 -16.90
CA ASP A 236 12.83 -8.29 -16.00
C ASP A 236 11.42 -8.09 -16.57
N GLU A 237 11.28 -7.71 -17.84
CA GLU A 237 9.99 -7.42 -18.49
C GLU A 237 8.95 -8.53 -18.27
N GLU A 238 9.35 -9.80 -18.43
CA GLU A 238 8.45 -10.94 -18.23
C GLU A 238 7.98 -11.05 -16.76
N LEU A 239 8.89 -10.82 -15.81
CA LEU A 239 8.58 -10.87 -14.38
C LEU A 239 7.56 -9.76 -14.01
N LEU A 240 7.71 -8.58 -14.60
CA LEU A 240 6.79 -7.46 -14.37
C LEU A 240 5.37 -7.73 -14.89
N GLN A 241 5.20 -8.57 -15.91
CA GLN A 241 3.86 -8.99 -16.38
C GLN A 241 3.12 -9.79 -15.29
N ASP A 242 3.85 -10.57 -14.51
CA ASP A 242 3.29 -11.36 -13.42
C ASP A 242 3.09 -10.53 -12.15
N LEU A 243 3.95 -9.54 -11.88
CA LEU A 243 3.99 -8.80 -10.62
C LEU A 243 2.69 -8.03 -10.33
N ARG A 244 2.02 -8.39 -9.22
CA ARG A 244 0.80 -7.71 -8.77
C ARG A 244 0.81 -7.31 -7.31
N TYR A 245 1.34 -8.15 -6.43
CA TYR A 245 1.26 -7.88 -4.99
C TYR A 245 2.63 -7.83 -4.32
N ILE A 246 2.71 -7.01 -3.28
CA ILE A 246 3.81 -7.04 -2.31
C ILE A 246 3.21 -7.45 -0.97
N VAL A 247 3.82 -8.44 -0.32
CA VAL A 247 3.49 -8.82 1.06
C VAL A 247 4.67 -8.45 1.95
N PHE A 248 4.41 -7.56 2.90
CA PHE A 248 5.37 -7.12 3.90
C PHE A 248 5.04 -7.80 5.22
N ILE A 249 5.91 -8.67 5.73
CA ILE A 249 5.70 -9.45 6.95
C ILE A 249 6.76 -9.05 7.96
N HIS A 250 6.35 -8.76 9.20
CA HIS A 250 7.27 -8.73 10.33
C HIS A 250 6.70 -9.51 11.51
N GLU A 251 7.59 -10.00 12.36
CA GLU A 251 7.24 -10.75 13.54
C GLU A 251 8.32 -10.64 14.61
N GLY A 252 7.92 -10.81 15.86
CA GLY A 252 8.87 -10.83 16.95
C GLY A 252 8.28 -11.33 18.25
N LYS A 253 9.18 -11.44 19.22
CA LYS A 253 8.90 -11.80 20.61
C LYS A 253 10.02 -11.32 21.52
N ASP A 254 9.83 -11.44 22.83
CA ASP A 254 10.90 -11.17 23.79
C ASP A 254 11.93 -12.32 23.89
N THR A 255 13.00 -12.10 24.66
CA THR A 255 14.01 -13.13 24.97
C THR A 255 13.96 -13.64 26.41
N GLN A 256 13.11 -13.07 27.26
CA GLN A 256 13.09 -13.34 28.71
C GLN A 256 11.83 -14.07 29.18
N TRP A 257 10.85 -14.25 28.29
CA TRP A 257 9.55 -14.83 28.58
C TRP A 257 8.75 -14.07 29.65
N TRP A 258 8.79 -12.74 29.61
CA TRP A 258 8.13 -11.90 30.60
C TRP A 258 6.70 -11.58 30.20
N ALA A 259 5.76 -11.91 31.07
CA ALA A 259 4.34 -11.63 30.85
C ALA A 259 4.11 -10.12 30.60
N GLY A 260 3.51 -9.78 29.46
CA GLY A 260 3.32 -8.40 29.01
C GLY A 260 3.90 -8.14 27.62
N HIS A 261 4.26 -6.87 27.37
CA HIS A 261 4.75 -6.37 26.09
C HIS A 261 6.23 -6.00 26.19
N PHE A 262 7.06 -7.02 26.38
CA PHE A 262 8.51 -6.87 26.53
C PHE A 262 9.29 -7.22 25.25
N GLY A 263 8.59 -7.59 24.18
CA GLY A 263 9.19 -8.04 22.94
C GLY A 263 9.64 -6.92 22.02
N MET A 264 9.65 -7.23 20.72
CA MET A 264 10.06 -6.31 19.67
C MET A 264 9.07 -5.16 19.51
N LYS A 265 9.59 -3.97 19.23
CA LYS A 265 8.82 -2.78 18.86
C LYS A 265 9.06 -2.44 17.40
N PHE A 266 8.01 -2.10 16.67
CA PHE A 266 8.04 -1.80 15.24
C PHE A 266 7.32 -0.50 14.93
N ALA A 267 7.96 0.36 14.14
CA ALA A 267 7.36 1.59 13.63
C ALA A 267 7.84 1.85 12.20
N ARG A 268 7.21 2.82 11.52
CA ARG A 268 7.66 3.33 10.22
C ARG A 268 7.96 2.23 9.18
N SER A 269 7.14 1.17 9.15
CA SER A 269 7.20 0.18 8.06
C SER A 269 6.98 0.89 6.72
N CYS A 270 7.86 0.66 5.74
CA CYS A 270 7.87 1.44 4.52
C CYS A 270 8.03 0.56 3.29
N VAL A 271 7.23 0.86 2.26
CA VAL A 271 7.41 0.35 0.90
C VAL A 271 7.29 1.53 -0.07
N THR A 272 8.28 1.76 -0.91
CA THR A 272 8.34 2.87 -1.88
C THR A 272 9.01 2.44 -3.19
N PHE A 273 8.74 3.17 -4.28
CA PHE A 273 9.38 2.95 -5.58
C PHE A 273 10.36 4.07 -5.90
N GLU A 274 11.52 3.72 -6.46
CA GLU A 274 12.51 4.67 -7.00
C GLU A 274 12.93 4.24 -8.40
N CYS A 275 12.76 5.13 -9.39
CA CYS A 275 13.30 4.92 -10.73
C CYS A 275 14.81 5.18 -10.75
N LEU A 276 15.54 4.31 -11.43
CA LEU A 276 17.00 4.33 -11.53
C LEU A 276 17.42 4.93 -12.88
N GLU A 277 18.60 5.58 -12.89
CA GLU A 277 19.21 6.09 -14.13
C GLU A 277 19.97 5.02 -14.90
N ASN A 278 20.53 4.04 -14.19
CA ASN A 278 21.36 2.99 -14.74
C ASN A 278 20.77 1.62 -14.42
N GLU A 279 21.08 0.63 -15.26
CA GLU A 279 20.74 -0.77 -15.03
C GLU A 279 21.36 -1.27 -13.72
N PRO A 280 20.61 -2.08 -12.93
CA PRO A 280 21.17 -2.71 -11.75
C PRO A 280 22.23 -3.75 -12.13
N GLU A 281 23.25 -3.88 -11.28
CA GLU A 281 24.25 -4.95 -11.38
C GLU A 281 23.57 -6.32 -11.26
N GLU A 282 24.09 -7.32 -11.94
CA GLU A 282 23.46 -8.66 -12.01
C GLU A 282 23.26 -9.28 -10.62
N SER A 283 24.21 -9.07 -9.70
CA SER A 283 24.14 -9.55 -8.30
C SER A 283 23.03 -8.90 -7.47
N ASP A 284 22.55 -7.74 -7.90
CA ASP A 284 21.58 -6.92 -7.18
C ASP A 284 20.14 -7.13 -7.69
N ARG A 285 19.99 -7.89 -8.77
CA ARG A 285 18.71 -8.15 -9.43
C ARG A 285 17.87 -9.17 -8.67
N VAL A 286 16.57 -9.12 -8.93
CA VAL A 286 15.64 -10.10 -8.40
C VAL A 286 15.87 -11.47 -9.04
N GLU A 287 16.24 -12.46 -8.25
CA GLU A 287 16.22 -13.85 -8.69
C GLU A 287 14.79 -14.41 -8.59
N ARG A 288 14.28 -14.93 -9.72
CA ARG A 288 13.00 -15.67 -9.78
C ARG A 288 13.19 -17.01 -9.07
N LEU A 289 12.27 -17.38 -8.18
CA LEU A 289 12.31 -18.71 -7.58
C LEU A 289 12.09 -19.77 -8.66
N SER A 290 13.07 -20.68 -8.83
CA SER A 290 13.07 -21.74 -9.84
C SER A 290 12.04 -22.84 -9.57
N GLU A 291 11.57 -22.96 -8.33
CA GLU A 291 10.61 -23.97 -7.89
C GLU A 291 9.40 -23.29 -7.24
N PHE A 292 8.22 -23.51 -7.83
CA PHE A 292 6.95 -23.23 -7.17
C PHE A 292 6.85 -24.14 -5.94
N GLY A 293 7.19 -23.61 -4.76
CA GLY A 293 7.18 -24.34 -3.50
C GLY A 293 5.82 -24.95 -3.16
N GLU A 294 5.86 -26.15 -2.58
CA GLU A 294 4.76 -27.07 -2.27
C GLU A 294 3.42 -26.41 -1.88
N ALA A 295 2.36 -26.87 -2.54
CA ALA A 295 0.98 -26.59 -2.15
C ALA A 295 0.77 -27.03 -0.69
N GLY A 296 0.60 -26.05 0.22
CA GLY A 296 0.24 -26.31 1.61
C GLY A 296 1.31 -26.01 2.68
N GLY A 297 2.49 -25.50 2.31
CA GLY A 297 3.40 -24.91 3.30
C GLY A 297 2.89 -23.55 3.80
N ARG A 298 3.39 -23.08 4.96
CA ARG A 298 3.21 -21.70 5.52
C ARG A 298 3.53 -20.54 4.53
N ASN A 299 3.92 -20.87 3.30
CA ASN A 299 4.20 -19.97 2.18
C ASN A 299 3.01 -19.76 1.23
N THR A 300 1.85 -20.39 1.47
CA THR A 300 0.63 -20.11 0.72
C THR A 300 -0.29 -19.23 1.56
N LEU A 301 -0.78 -18.11 1.02
CA LEU A 301 -1.79 -17.22 1.64
C LEU A 301 -3.18 -17.90 1.84
N VAL A 302 -3.22 -19.23 1.83
CA VAL A 302 -4.44 -20.05 1.87
C VAL A 302 -5.21 -19.89 3.20
N GLU A 303 -4.59 -19.34 4.24
CA GLU A 303 -5.30 -18.99 5.49
C GLU A 303 -6.26 -17.80 5.36
N ARG A 304 -6.31 -17.08 4.22
CA ARG A 304 -7.37 -16.08 3.95
C ARG A 304 -8.78 -16.66 4.03
N ARG A 305 -9.00 -17.97 3.82
CA ARG A 305 -10.35 -18.56 3.78
C ARG A 305 -10.94 -18.97 5.12
N ARG A 306 -10.16 -19.04 6.22
CA ARG A 306 -10.72 -19.44 7.53
C ARG A 306 -11.28 -18.28 8.34
N SER A 307 -10.76 -17.06 8.16
CA SER A 307 -11.21 -15.88 8.92
C SER A 307 -12.47 -15.23 8.33
N TYR A 308 -12.71 -15.31 7.01
CA TYR A 308 -13.93 -14.77 6.41
C TYR A 308 -15.21 -15.55 6.75
N ASN A 309 -15.12 -16.86 6.99
CA ASN A 309 -16.29 -17.68 7.34
C ASN A 309 -16.72 -17.56 8.82
N ASN A 310 -15.93 -16.89 9.67
CA ASN A 310 -16.27 -16.70 11.09
C ASN A 310 -16.68 -15.25 11.43
N MET A 311 -16.73 -14.36 10.44
CA MET A 311 -17.13 -12.95 10.62
C MET A 311 -18.51 -12.61 10.05
N TYR A 312 -19.18 -13.56 9.38
CA TYR A 312 -20.57 -13.43 8.95
C TYR A 312 -21.43 -14.53 9.60
N TYR A 313 -21.53 -14.50 10.93
CA TYR A 313 -22.74 -14.95 11.61
C TYR A 313 -23.60 -13.70 11.82
N HIS A 314 -24.32 -13.30 10.78
CA HIS A 314 -25.53 -12.51 10.97
C HIS A 314 -26.58 -13.51 11.45
N PRO A 315 -27.19 -13.34 12.65
CA PRO A 315 -28.45 -14.01 12.91
C PRO A 315 -29.42 -13.53 11.83
N GLU A 316 -29.89 -14.47 11.02
CA GLU A 316 -30.93 -14.24 10.03
C GLU A 316 -32.13 -13.61 10.75
N TYR A 317 -32.57 -12.45 10.25
CA TYR A 317 -33.90 -11.97 10.55
C TYR A 317 -34.88 -12.98 9.95
N GLU A 318 -35.45 -13.82 10.80
CA GLU A 318 -36.61 -14.62 10.45
C GLU A 318 -37.74 -13.67 10.03
N TYR A 319 -38.07 -13.72 8.75
CA TYR A 319 -39.36 -13.24 8.26
C TYR A 319 -40.39 -14.26 8.75
N GLU A 320 -41.10 -13.93 9.82
CA GLU A 320 -42.35 -14.59 10.15
C GLU A 320 -43.42 -14.08 9.17
N ASP A 321 -43.69 -14.89 8.15
CA ASP A 321 -44.92 -14.85 7.37
C ASP A 321 -46.07 -15.35 8.27
N ASP A 322 -46.77 -14.43 8.92
CA ASP A 322 -48.09 -14.69 9.52
C ASP A 322 -49.17 -13.95 8.72
N ASP A 323 -49.67 -14.65 7.69
CA ASP A 323 -51.03 -14.49 7.18
C ASP A 323 -52.03 -14.99 8.24
N GLU A 324 -52.81 -14.09 8.86
CA GLU A 324 -54.28 -14.19 8.98
C GLU A 324 -54.90 -13.03 9.80
N PRO A 325 -56.22 -12.75 9.66
CA PRO A 325 -56.71 -11.38 9.55
C PRO A 325 -57.39 -10.80 10.81
N GLY A 326 -57.35 -9.47 10.90
CA GLY A 326 -58.49 -8.66 11.37
C GLY A 326 -58.58 -8.40 12.87
N HIS A 327 -58.02 -7.28 13.32
CA HIS A 327 -58.58 -6.58 14.48
C HIS A 327 -58.50 -5.06 14.28
N ASP A 328 -59.68 -4.46 14.11
CA ASP A 328 -59.92 -3.03 13.96
C ASP A 328 -59.99 -2.38 15.36
N PRO A 329 -59.08 -1.46 15.73
CA PRO A 329 -59.09 -0.84 17.04
C PRO A 329 -60.04 0.37 17.16
N TYR A 330 -61.01 0.55 16.25
CA TYR A 330 -61.98 1.65 16.30
C TYR A 330 -63.47 1.21 16.35
N ALA A 331 -63.78 0.12 17.07
CA ALA A 331 -65.15 -0.17 17.48
C ALA A 331 -65.43 0.38 18.90
N GLY A 332 -66.39 1.31 18.99
CA GLY A 332 -66.66 2.12 20.17
C GLY A 332 -67.38 1.40 21.33
N ASP A 333 -67.10 1.91 22.53
CA ASP A 333 -67.88 1.67 23.75
C ASP A 333 -69.18 2.46 23.71
N GLU A 334 -70.30 1.75 23.59
CA GLU A 334 -71.62 2.20 24.05
C GLU A 334 -72.54 0.98 24.23
N GLN A 335 -72.79 0.54 25.48
CA GLN A 335 -74.10 0.64 26.14
C GLN A 335 -74.20 -0.22 27.42
N ASP A 336 -74.91 0.38 28.38
CA ASP A 336 -75.35 -0.12 29.68
C ASP A 336 -76.08 -1.49 29.67
N VAL A 337 -76.14 -2.13 30.85
CA VAL A 337 -77.36 -2.58 31.57
C VAL A 337 -77.04 -3.77 32.49
N ASN A 338 -76.85 -3.51 33.79
CA ASN A 338 -77.69 -3.98 34.91
C ASN A 338 -77.09 -3.62 36.28
#